data_AF-R0FV52-F1
#
_entry.id   AF-R0FV52-F1
#
_cell.length_a   1.000
_cell.length_b   1.000
_cell.length_c   1.000
_cell.angle_alpha   90.00
_cell.angle_beta   90.00
_cell.angle_gamma   90.00
#
_symmetry.space_group_name_H-M   'P 1'
#
loop_
_entity.id
_entity.type
_entity.pdbx_description
1 polymer ?
#
loop_
_entity_poly.entity_id
_entity_poly.type
_entity_poly.pdbx_seq_one_letter_code
_entity_poly.pdbx_strand_id
1 'polypeptide(L)'
;MSVLGLMNPNFINGRNLHKGSSIFVKNEESKKRVQWRFSIQERSLGTPQATASSTTEPKSTEFNTTAYEEKLLANYVPVYVMLQLGVITNDNVLENEKKLKKQLKKLKQSQVDGVMVDVWWGIVESEGPKQYQWSAYRNLFEIVQSLGLKVQAIMSFHRCGGNIGDDVNIPIPKWVLEIGDSNPDIFYTNKTGNRNKECLSLSVDNLSLFRGRTAVEMYRDYMKSFRENMEDFISSGVIIDIEVGLGPAGELRYPSYSETQGWVFPGIGEFQCYDKYLRSDYEEEVRRIGHPEWELPENAGEYNNIPEETEFFEYSNGTYLKEEGKFFLSWYSRKLLLHGDQILDEANKVFLGCKLKLAAKVSGIHWWYKTESHAAELTAGYYNLNNRDGYRAIAKIMRRHHAILNFTCLEMKNTEQPAKAKSGPQELVQQVLSSGWREGIEVAGENALPRFDRDGYNQIILNARPNGINRDGKPRMFGFTYLRLSDKLLSEPNFSTFKMFLKRMHANQEYCSEPEMYSHELLPLERSRNDESVETLMGETEPIDPFPWLEETDMSIRPFESVLSLLRNTFLRKKS
;
A
#
# COMPACT_ATOMS: atom_id res chain seq x y z
N MET A 1 25.79 24.13 52.56
CA MET A 1 25.98 24.27 54.03
C MET A 1 24.96 23.35 54.68
N SER A 2 25.36 22.12 55.02
CA SER A 2 25.73 21.67 56.39
C SER A 2 24.47 21.50 57.27
N VAL A 3 24.14 20.36 57.88
CA VAL A 3 24.97 19.46 58.71
C VAL A 3 24.33 18.05 58.83
N LEU A 4 25.20 17.05 58.96
CA LEU A 4 25.02 15.62 59.27
C LEU A 4 24.69 15.32 60.76
N GLY A 5 24.15 14.11 61.02
CA GLY A 5 24.32 13.38 62.30
C GLY A 5 23.43 12.13 62.35
N LEU A 6 23.92 10.89 62.12
CA LEU A 6 24.61 9.95 63.04
C LEU A 6 23.64 9.41 64.14
N MET A 7 23.56 8.13 64.54
CA MET A 7 24.45 6.96 64.44
C MET A 7 23.81 5.69 65.08
N ASN A 8 24.13 4.48 64.53
CA ASN A 8 24.51 3.20 65.20
C ASN A 8 23.51 2.36 66.04
N PRO A 9 23.81 1.08 66.47
CA PRO A 9 24.97 0.19 66.16
C PRO A 9 24.74 -1.36 66.02
N ASN A 10 25.79 -2.04 65.48
CA ASN A 10 26.40 -3.35 65.82
C ASN A 10 25.63 -4.69 65.84
N PHE A 11 26.15 -5.74 65.17
CA PHE A 11 27.01 -6.80 65.79
C PHE A 11 27.58 -7.80 64.76
N ILE A 12 28.58 -8.57 65.22
CA ILE A 12 29.70 -9.21 64.50
C ILE A 12 29.65 -10.76 64.60
N ASN A 13 30.10 -11.44 63.51
CA ASN A 13 30.72 -12.78 63.33
C ASN A 13 30.29 -14.06 64.09
N GLY A 14 30.20 -15.18 63.33
CA GLY A 14 31.06 -16.35 63.60
C GLY A 14 30.52 -17.80 63.52
N ARG A 15 30.64 -18.42 62.32
CA ARG A 15 31.11 -19.79 61.95
C ARG A 15 30.58 -21.12 62.57
N ASN A 16 30.54 -22.12 61.66
CA ASN A 16 30.65 -23.61 61.75
C ASN A 16 29.31 -24.40 61.96
N LEU A 17 28.95 -25.52 61.30
CA LEU A 17 29.65 -26.57 60.51
C LEU A 17 28.67 -27.42 59.64
N HIS A 18 29.09 -27.74 58.39
CA HIS A 18 28.94 -28.93 57.51
C HIS A 18 27.64 -29.75 57.24
N LYS A 19 27.22 -29.84 55.95
CA LYS A 19 27.26 -30.99 54.96
C LYS A 19 26.17 -30.77 53.88
N GLY A 20 26.32 -30.97 52.56
CA GLY A 20 27.43 -31.44 51.72
C GLY A 20 27.14 -31.22 50.22
N SER A 21 28.23 -31.10 49.45
CA SER A 21 28.47 -31.63 48.08
C SER A 21 27.58 -31.19 46.91
N SER A 22 28.04 -30.88 45.69
CA SER A 22 29.32 -30.78 44.97
C SER A 22 28.93 -30.30 43.54
N ILE A 23 29.62 -29.46 42.78
CA ILE A 23 30.85 -29.69 42.00
C ILE A 23 31.22 -28.35 41.35
N PHE A 24 32.53 -28.10 41.29
CA PHE A 24 33.19 -26.89 40.81
C PHE A 24 33.23 -26.74 39.28
N VAL A 25 33.10 -25.48 38.86
CA VAL A 25 33.60 -24.91 37.59
C VAL A 25 35.10 -24.64 37.73
N LYS A 26 35.90 -24.91 36.68
CA LYS A 26 37.08 -24.10 36.34
C LYS A 26 37.45 -24.18 34.85
N ASN A 27 37.76 -22.98 34.35
CA ASN A 27 38.26 -22.57 33.04
C ASN A 27 39.28 -23.48 32.36
N GLU A 28 39.28 -23.46 31.03
CA GLU A 28 40.51 -23.19 30.25
C GLU A 28 40.18 -22.71 28.81
N GLU A 29 40.87 -21.64 28.39
CA GLU A 29 40.90 -21.13 27.02
C GLU A 29 41.54 -22.16 26.06
N SER A 30 41.01 -22.31 24.85
CA SER A 30 41.83 -22.76 23.73
C SER A 30 41.33 -22.26 22.36
N LYS A 31 42.15 -21.39 21.76
CA LYS A 31 42.11 -21.03 20.34
C LYS A 31 42.32 -22.29 19.48
N LYS A 32 41.43 -22.60 18.55
CA LYS A 32 41.68 -23.57 17.47
C LYS A 32 41.78 -22.87 16.12
N ARG A 33 43.04 -22.81 15.66
CA ARG A 33 43.51 -22.49 14.33
C ARG A 33 43.55 -23.80 13.55
N VAL A 34 42.80 -23.93 12.46
CA VAL A 34 42.86 -25.12 11.59
C VAL A 34 43.83 -24.83 10.44
N GLN A 35 44.90 -25.62 10.40
CA GLN A 35 45.96 -25.61 9.39
C GLN A 35 45.49 -26.29 8.10
N TRP A 36 45.69 -25.62 6.96
CA TRP A 36 45.77 -26.28 5.66
C TRP A 36 47.24 -26.67 5.41
N ARG A 37 47.49 -27.97 5.17
CA ARG A 37 48.80 -28.51 4.80
C ARG A 37 49.13 -28.13 3.36
N PHE A 38 50.16 -27.31 3.18
CA PHE A 38 50.85 -27.15 1.90
C PHE A 38 51.96 -28.18 1.80
N SER A 39 51.94 -28.99 0.74
CA SER A 39 53.07 -29.80 0.29
C SER A 39 53.77 -29.01 -0.81
N ILE A 40 55.02 -28.61 -0.54
CA ILE A 40 55.95 -28.02 -1.51
C ILE A 40 56.81 -29.17 -2.04
N GLN A 41 56.81 -29.37 -3.35
CA GLN A 41 57.86 -30.12 -4.03
C GLN A 41 58.56 -29.15 -4.98
N GLU A 42 59.76 -28.73 -4.60
CA GLU A 42 60.67 -27.98 -5.48
C GLU A 42 61.25 -28.94 -6.53
N ARG A 43 61.22 -28.54 -7.80
CA ARG A 43 62.26 -28.92 -8.76
C ARG A 43 62.44 -27.88 -9.86
N SER A 44 63.68 -27.84 -10.31
CA SER A 44 64.41 -26.77 -10.97
C SER A 44 64.02 -26.46 -12.41
N LEU A 45 64.39 -25.23 -12.79
CA LEU A 45 64.46 -24.63 -14.13
C LEU A 45 64.87 -25.57 -15.28
N GLY A 46 64.13 -25.46 -16.39
CA GLY A 46 64.56 -25.82 -17.73
C GLY A 46 63.68 -25.13 -18.77
N THR A 47 64.30 -24.37 -19.68
CA THR A 47 63.73 -23.90 -20.97
C THR A 47 64.59 -24.46 -22.10
N PRO A 48 64.13 -24.50 -23.37
CA PRO A 48 62.78 -24.68 -23.91
C PRO A 48 62.75 -25.77 -25.01
N GLN A 49 61.58 -26.32 -25.36
CA GLN A 49 61.42 -26.94 -26.68
C GLN A 49 59.95 -26.92 -27.15
N ALA A 50 59.74 -26.32 -28.32
CA ALA A 50 58.46 -26.29 -29.01
C ALA A 50 58.16 -27.67 -29.61
N THR A 51 56.97 -28.20 -29.33
CA THR A 51 56.33 -29.24 -30.15
C THR A 51 54.84 -28.95 -30.20
N ALA A 52 54.32 -28.85 -31.42
CA ALA A 52 52.91 -28.67 -31.70
C ALA A 52 52.16 -30.01 -31.58
N SER A 53 50.95 -30.02 -31.00
CA SER A 53 49.76 -30.62 -31.63
C SER A 53 48.51 -30.57 -30.74
N SER A 54 47.38 -30.54 -31.46
CA SER A 54 45.99 -30.80 -31.06
C SER A 54 45.23 -29.68 -30.36
N THR A 55 44.46 -28.97 -31.18
CA THR A 55 43.27 -28.19 -30.84
C THR A 55 42.25 -29.08 -30.14
N THR A 56 42.08 -28.92 -28.84
CA THR A 56 40.83 -29.27 -28.14
C THR A 56 39.94 -28.04 -28.12
N GLU A 57 38.82 -28.13 -28.84
CA GLU A 57 37.71 -27.19 -28.71
C GLU A 57 37.29 -27.09 -27.23
N PRO A 58 37.14 -25.88 -26.67
CA PRO A 58 36.53 -25.74 -25.37
C PRO A 58 35.06 -26.15 -25.51
N LYS A 59 34.67 -27.23 -24.81
CA LYS A 59 33.27 -27.60 -24.59
C LYS A 59 32.48 -26.33 -24.26
N SER A 60 31.57 -25.97 -25.15
CA SER A 60 30.53 -24.99 -24.86
C SER A 60 29.79 -25.46 -23.61
N THR A 61 29.98 -24.75 -22.50
CA THR A 61 28.99 -24.75 -21.42
C THR A 61 27.67 -24.34 -22.05
N GLU A 62 26.77 -25.30 -22.23
CA GLU A 62 25.36 -25.01 -22.49
C GLU A 62 24.89 -24.11 -21.34
N PHE A 63 24.77 -22.81 -21.62
CA PHE A 63 24.01 -21.92 -20.76
C PHE A 63 22.59 -22.47 -20.78
N ASN A 64 22.14 -22.99 -19.65
CA ASN A 64 20.80 -23.53 -19.50
C ASN A 64 19.82 -22.34 -19.57
N THR A 65 19.45 -21.95 -20.79
CA THR A 65 18.67 -20.75 -21.13
C THR A 65 17.33 -20.72 -20.40
N THR A 66 16.69 -21.88 -20.25
CA THR A 66 15.42 -22.05 -19.55
C THR A 66 15.50 -21.61 -18.09
N ALA A 67 16.55 -22.04 -17.37
CA ALA A 67 16.74 -21.66 -15.96
C ALA A 67 17.18 -20.20 -15.77
N TYR A 68 17.64 -19.53 -16.83
CA TYR A 68 17.98 -18.10 -16.81
C TYR A 68 16.74 -17.23 -17.12
N GLU A 69 15.89 -17.66 -18.04
CA GLU A 69 14.61 -17.04 -18.37
C GLU A 69 13.63 -17.13 -17.19
N GLU A 70 13.51 -18.29 -16.54
CA GLU A 70 12.71 -18.47 -15.32
C GLU A 70 13.13 -17.49 -14.21
N LYS A 71 14.43 -17.26 -14.04
CA LYS A 71 14.95 -16.32 -13.04
C LYS A 71 14.64 -14.86 -13.36
N LEU A 72 14.61 -14.48 -14.64
CA LEU A 72 14.21 -13.13 -15.04
C LEU A 72 12.70 -12.94 -14.90
N LEU A 73 11.91 -13.97 -15.21
CA LEU A 73 10.45 -13.95 -15.06
C LEU A 73 10.02 -13.80 -13.60
N ALA A 74 10.80 -14.35 -12.65
CA ALA A 74 10.60 -14.10 -11.21
C ALA A 74 10.73 -12.61 -10.80
N ASN A 75 11.21 -11.72 -11.68
CA ASN A 75 11.30 -10.27 -11.43
C ASN A 75 10.18 -9.47 -12.13
N TYR A 76 9.30 -10.14 -12.88
CA TYR A 76 8.19 -9.54 -13.62
C TYR A 76 7.21 -8.83 -12.69
N VAL A 77 6.87 -7.57 -12.92
CA VAL A 77 5.80 -6.89 -12.18
C VAL A 77 4.65 -6.63 -13.14
N PRO A 78 3.46 -7.23 -12.92
CA PRO A 78 2.33 -7.01 -13.81
C PRO A 78 1.89 -5.55 -13.75
N VAL A 79 1.50 -5.02 -14.90
CA VAL A 79 1.02 -3.64 -15.05
C VAL A 79 -0.42 -3.63 -15.50
N TYR A 80 -1.25 -3.00 -14.68
CA TYR A 80 -2.65 -2.73 -14.97
C TYR A 80 -2.81 -1.26 -15.38
N VAL A 81 -3.89 -0.96 -16.09
CA VAL A 81 -4.24 0.42 -16.44
C VAL A 81 -5.65 0.71 -15.93
N MET A 82 -5.79 1.76 -15.13
CA MET A 82 -7.09 2.21 -14.65
C MET A 82 -7.92 2.70 -15.85
N LEU A 83 -9.16 2.21 -16.00
CA LEU A 83 -10.07 2.65 -17.09
C LEU A 83 -10.47 4.11 -16.92
N GLN A 84 -11.12 4.75 -17.89
CA GLN A 84 -11.63 6.11 -17.69
C GLN A 84 -12.67 6.17 -16.57
N LEU A 85 -12.69 7.29 -15.84
CA LEU A 85 -13.84 7.64 -15.03
C LEU A 85 -15.07 7.78 -15.94
N GLY A 86 -16.22 7.33 -15.46
CA GLY A 86 -17.47 7.33 -16.25
C GLY A 86 -17.52 6.33 -17.41
N VAL A 87 -16.63 5.32 -17.45
CA VAL A 87 -16.75 4.22 -18.43
C VAL A 87 -18.12 3.53 -18.34
N ILE A 88 -18.69 3.45 -17.13
CA ILE A 88 -20.11 3.23 -16.89
C ILE A 88 -20.72 4.56 -16.44
N THR A 89 -21.78 5.00 -17.10
CA THR A 89 -22.49 6.25 -16.78
C THR A 89 -23.38 6.12 -15.56
N ASN A 90 -23.85 7.25 -14.99
CA ASN A 90 -24.83 7.27 -13.90
C ASN A 90 -26.13 6.52 -14.22
N ASP A 91 -26.49 6.40 -15.49
CA ASP A 91 -27.67 5.66 -15.96
C ASP A 91 -27.39 4.15 -16.13
N ASN A 92 -26.26 3.67 -15.62
CA ASN A 92 -25.80 2.29 -15.74
C ASN A 92 -25.68 1.82 -17.20
N VAL A 93 -25.00 2.62 -18.03
CA VAL A 93 -24.74 2.33 -19.45
C VAL A 93 -23.25 2.34 -19.70
N LEU A 94 -22.75 1.39 -20.50
CA LEU A 94 -21.37 1.38 -20.97
C LEU A 94 -21.15 2.47 -22.01
N GLU A 95 -20.39 3.50 -21.64
CA GLU A 95 -20.13 4.68 -22.47
C GLU A 95 -19.19 4.34 -23.63
N ASN A 96 -19.58 4.72 -24.84
CA ASN A 96 -18.75 4.63 -26.06
C ASN A 96 -17.99 3.30 -26.24
N GLU A 97 -18.72 2.18 -26.13
CA GLU A 97 -18.18 0.81 -26.20
C GLU A 97 -17.20 0.59 -27.37
N LYS A 98 -17.50 1.15 -28.55
CA LYS A 98 -16.63 1.03 -29.74
C LYS A 98 -15.25 1.68 -29.53
N LYS A 99 -15.19 2.85 -28.88
CA LYS A 99 -13.93 3.52 -28.56
C LYS A 99 -13.16 2.72 -27.52
N LEU A 100 -13.85 2.29 -26.46
CA LEU A 100 -13.24 1.49 -25.39
C LEU A 100 -12.60 0.21 -25.95
N LYS A 101 -13.33 -0.56 -26.77
CA LYS A 101 -12.81 -1.77 -27.43
C LYS A 101 -11.52 -1.51 -28.22
N LYS A 102 -11.41 -0.37 -28.91
CA LYS A 102 -10.18 0.00 -29.64
C LYS A 102 -9.03 0.32 -28.68
N GLN A 103 -9.30 1.06 -27.61
CA GLN A 103 -8.30 1.40 -26.60
C GLN A 103 -7.79 0.15 -25.87
N LEU A 104 -8.68 -0.73 -25.42
CA LEU A 104 -8.32 -1.99 -24.77
C LEU A 104 -7.50 -2.91 -25.68
N LYS A 105 -7.86 -3.02 -26.97
CA LYS A 105 -7.05 -3.74 -27.96
C LYS A 105 -5.64 -3.17 -28.07
N LYS A 106 -5.52 -1.84 -28.07
CA LYS A 106 -4.22 -1.15 -28.12
C LYS A 106 -3.39 -1.42 -26.86
N LEU A 107 -4.01 -1.42 -25.67
CA LEU A 107 -3.34 -1.78 -24.41
C LEU A 107 -2.85 -3.23 -24.43
N LYS A 108 -3.70 -4.18 -24.86
CA LYS A 108 -3.32 -5.59 -24.95
C LYS A 108 -2.15 -5.81 -25.93
N GLN A 109 -2.20 -5.16 -27.10
CA GLN A 109 -1.11 -5.21 -28.08
C GLN A 109 0.20 -4.62 -27.56
N SER A 110 0.14 -3.71 -26.57
CA SER A 110 1.31 -3.19 -25.87
C SER A 110 1.76 -4.02 -24.67
N GLN A 111 1.17 -5.20 -24.45
CA GLN A 111 1.52 -6.15 -23.37
C GLN A 111 1.00 -5.79 -21.98
N VAL A 112 0.02 -4.88 -21.85
CA VAL A 112 -0.64 -4.63 -20.56
C VAL A 112 -1.30 -5.91 -20.03
N ASP A 113 -1.17 -6.17 -18.73
CA ASP A 113 -1.65 -7.39 -18.06
C ASP A 113 -3.16 -7.37 -17.81
N GLY A 114 -3.68 -6.21 -17.46
CA GLY A 114 -5.10 -6.02 -17.22
C GLY A 114 -5.51 -4.58 -17.00
N VAL A 115 -6.71 -4.39 -16.47
CA VAL A 115 -7.28 -3.08 -16.19
C VAL A 115 -7.87 -3.05 -14.78
N MET A 116 -7.92 -1.85 -14.21
CA MET A 116 -8.60 -1.59 -12.95
C MET A 116 -9.85 -0.73 -13.22
N VAL A 117 -10.95 -1.03 -12.56
CA VAL A 117 -12.20 -0.27 -12.71
C VAL A 117 -12.96 -0.13 -11.40
N ASP A 118 -13.49 1.07 -11.20
CA ASP A 118 -14.44 1.39 -10.14
C ASP A 118 -15.81 0.75 -10.40
N VAL A 119 -16.26 -0.09 -9.47
CA VAL A 119 -17.60 -0.68 -9.46
C VAL A 119 -18.47 0.12 -8.50
N TRP A 120 -19.01 1.24 -9.02
CA TRP A 120 -19.65 2.31 -8.24
C TRP A 120 -20.93 1.86 -7.54
N TRP A 121 -20.94 1.95 -6.21
CA TRP A 121 -22.11 1.66 -5.39
C TRP A 121 -23.33 2.49 -5.81
N GLY A 122 -23.11 3.79 -6.07
CA GLY A 122 -24.14 4.74 -6.49
C GLY A 122 -24.81 4.44 -7.83
N ILE A 123 -24.14 3.70 -8.72
CA ILE A 123 -24.71 3.27 -10.01
C ILE A 123 -25.47 1.96 -9.83
N VAL A 124 -24.85 0.99 -9.16
CA VAL A 124 -25.38 -0.38 -9.11
C VAL A 124 -26.58 -0.50 -8.18
N GLU A 125 -26.57 0.16 -7.01
CA GLU A 125 -27.69 0.14 -6.04
C GLU A 125 -28.49 1.46 -6.08
N SER A 126 -28.63 2.06 -7.26
CA SER A 126 -29.26 3.37 -7.47
C SER A 126 -30.77 3.36 -7.21
N GLU A 127 -31.47 2.32 -7.66
CA GLU A 127 -32.94 2.18 -7.59
C GLU A 127 -33.48 1.96 -6.16
N GLY A 128 -32.62 1.55 -5.24
CA GLY A 128 -32.98 1.39 -3.83
C GLY A 128 -32.25 0.26 -3.13
N PRO A 129 -32.52 0.08 -1.81
CA PRO A 129 -31.90 -0.97 -1.01
C PRO A 129 -32.06 -2.36 -1.65
N LYS A 130 -30.93 -3.04 -1.87
CA LYS A 130 -30.81 -4.37 -2.47
C LYS A 130 -31.32 -4.49 -3.92
N GLN A 131 -31.53 -3.38 -4.61
CA GLN A 131 -31.92 -3.36 -6.02
C GLN A 131 -30.67 -3.17 -6.88
N TYR A 132 -29.89 -4.24 -7.02
CA TYR A 132 -28.60 -4.22 -7.72
C TYR A 132 -28.77 -4.40 -9.24
N GLN A 133 -28.13 -3.53 -10.03
CA GLN A 133 -28.14 -3.60 -11.49
C GLN A 133 -26.72 -3.79 -12.04
N TRP A 134 -26.38 -5.02 -12.44
CA TRP A 134 -25.02 -5.41 -12.84
C TRP A 134 -24.76 -5.43 -14.35
N SER A 135 -25.78 -5.19 -15.18
CA SER A 135 -25.75 -5.46 -16.63
C SER A 135 -24.62 -4.73 -17.37
N ALA A 136 -24.37 -3.45 -17.07
CA ALA A 136 -23.33 -2.68 -17.74
C ALA A 136 -21.91 -3.15 -17.36
N TYR A 137 -21.70 -3.47 -16.08
CA TYR A 137 -20.44 -4.04 -15.59
C TYR A 137 -20.20 -5.45 -16.15
N ARG A 138 -21.25 -6.27 -16.29
CA ARG A 138 -21.14 -7.57 -16.99
C ARG A 138 -20.69 -7.38 -18.44
N ASN A 139 -21.32 -6.49 -19.20
CA ASN A 139 -20.90 -6.20 -20.59
C ASN A 139 -19.43 -5.72 -20.63
N LEU A 140 -19.03 -4.84 -19.72
CA LEU A 140 -17.63 -4.41 -19.62
C LEU A 140 -16.68 -5.59 -19.38
N PHE A 141 -16.98 -6.48 -18.43
CA PHE A 141 -16.13 -7.64 -18.11
C PHE A 141 -16.08 -8.66 -19.24
N GLU A 142 -17.18 -8.90 -19.96
CA GLU A 142 -17.20 -9.72 -21.19
C GLU A 142 -16.24 -9.15 -22.25
N ILE A 143 -16.22 -7.84 -22.43
CA ILE A 143 -15.31 -7.17 -23.36
C ILE A 143 -13.86 -7.35 -22.92
N VAL A 144 -13.56 -7.08 -21.65
CA VAL A 144 -12.19 -7.20 -21.11
C VAL A 144 -11.69 -8.64 -21.24
N GLN A 145 -12.51 -9.62 -20.85
CA GLN A 145 -12.22 -11.06 -20.99
C GLN A 145 -11.99 -11.45 -22.45
N SER A 146 -12.85 -10.99 -23.39
CA SER A 146 -12.72 -11.31 -24.82
C SER A 146 -11.40 -10.81 -25.44
N LEU A 147 -10.76 -9.84 -24.81
CA LEU A 147 -9.47 -9.28 -25.22
C LEU A 147 -8.29 -9.89 -24.46
N GLY A 148 -8.53 -10.84 -23.57
CA GLY A 148 -7.50 -11.52 -22.79
C GLY A 148 -6.80 -10.60 -21.78
N LEU A 149 -7.51 -9.60 -21.26
CA LEU A 149 -7.04 -8.73 -20.18
C LEU A 149 -7.64 -9.22 -18.84
N LYS A 150 -6.91 -8.99 -17.74
CA LYS A 150 -7.41 -9.21 -16.37
C LYS A 150 -8.15 -7.99 -15.83
N VAL A 151 -8.90 -8.18 -14.74
CA VAL A 151 -9.69 -7.15 -14.06
C VAL A 151 -9.31 -7.08 -12.58
N GLN A 152 -9.01 -5.86 -12.13
CA GLN A 152 -9.00 -5.45 -10.73
C GLN A 152 -10.30 -4.68 -10.48
N ALA A 153 -11.18 -5.21 -9.62
CA ALA A 153 -12.50 -4.64 -9.40
C ALA A 153 -12.55 -3.90 -8.06
N ILE A 154 -12.75 -2.59 -8.08
CA ILE A 154 -12.86 -1.78 -6.87
C ILE A 154 -14.32 -1.76 -6.40
N MET A 155 -14.58 -2.15 -5.16
CA MET A 155 -15.87 -1.97 -4.50
C MET A 155 -15.99 -0.51 -4.05
N SER A 156 -16.36 0.38 -4.98
CA SER A 156 -16.31 1.83 -4.77
C SER A 156 -17.52 2.33 -3.98
N PHE A 157 -17.44 2.23 -2.65
CA PHE A 157 -18.44 2.73 -1.67
C PHE A 157 -18.36 4.25 -1.39
N HIS A 158 -17.85 5.00 -2.36
CA HIS A 158 -17.60 6.43 -2.27
C HIS A 158 -18.11 7.14 -3.53
N ARG A 159 -18.24 8.46 -3.45
CA ARG A 159 -18.56 9.34 -4.59
C ARG A 159 -17.32 9.54 -5.47
N CYS A 160 -17.50 9.47 -6.79
CA CYS A 160 -16.57 10.10 -7.73
C CYS A 160 -16.95 11.57 -7.91
N GLY A 161 -15.99 12.48 -7.80
CA GLY A 161 -16.19 13.92 -7.92
C GLY A 161 -15.72 14.65 -6.67
N GLY A 162 -14.95 15.71 -6.87
CA GLY A 162 -14.49 16.59 -5.80
C GLY A 162 -13.15 16.22 -5.16
N ASN A 163 -12.49 15.16 -5.64
CA ASN A 163 -11.06 14.92 -5.41
C ASN A 163 -10.23 15.32 -6.65
N ILE A 164 -8.92 15.46 -6.46
CA ILE A 164 -7.97 15.76 -7.54
C ILE A 164 -8.09 14.71 -8.65
N GLY A 165 -8.39 15.17 -9.87
CA GLY A 165 -8.43 14.31 -11.06
C GLY A 165 -9.79 13.71 -11.39
N ASP A 166 -10.81 13.93 -10.56
CA ASP A 166 -12.18 13.54 -10.89
C ASP A 166 -12.79 14.48 -11.94
N ASP A 167 -13.16 13.94 -13.11
CA ASP A 167 -13.81 14.67 -14.21
C ASP A 167 -15.28 14.30 -14.41
N VAL A 168 -15.81 13.40 -13.58
CA VAL A 168 -17.21 12.99 -13.53
C VAL A 168 -17.77 13.12 -12.11
N ASN A 169 -19.10 13.19 -12.01
CA ASN A 169 -19.80 13.23 -10.72
C ASN A 169 -20.72 12.01 -10.59
N ILE A 170 -20.32 11.05 -9.75
CA ILE A 170 -21.05 9.81 -9.45
C ILE A 170 -21.28 9.78 -7.93
N PRO A 171 -22.43 10.23 -7.42
CA PRO A 171 -22.72 10.23 -5.98
C PRO A 171 -22.87 8.79 -5.44
N ILE A 172 -22.81 8.62 -4.12
CA ILE A 172 -23.35 7.42 -3.46
C ILE A 172 -24.88 7.32 -3.70
N PRO A 173 -25.54 6.16 -3.45
CA PRO A 173 -26.95 6.01 -3.81
C PRO A 173 -27.85 7.11 -3.24
N LYS A 174 -28.73 7.64 -4.08
CA LYS A 174 -29.61 8.77 -3.74
C LYS A 174 -30.42 8.51 -2.47
N TRP A 175 -30.92 7.28 -2.30
CA TRP A 175 -31.71 6.90 -1.12
C TRP A 175 -30.90 6.94 0.19
N VAL A 176 -29.56 6.86 0.13
CA VAL A 176 -28.66 7.06 1.28
C VAL A 176 -28.47 8.54 1.54
N LEU A 177 -28.29 9.36 0.50
CA LEU A 177 -28.23 10.81 0.62
C LEU A 177 -29.50 11.39 1.26
N GLU A 178 -30.68 10.87 0.90
CA GLU A 178 -31.97 11.25 1.48
C GLU A 178 -32.06 10.94 3.00
N ILE A 179 -31.41 9.86 3.45
CA ILE A 179 -31.26 9.58 4.90
C ILE A 179 -30.35 10.63 5.54
N GLY A 180 -29.26 10.99 4.86
CA GLY A 180 -28.34 12.01 5.30
C GLY A 180 -28.94 13.42 5.40
N ASP A 181 -29.97 13.72 4.61
CA ASP A 181 -30.69 14.99 4.73
C ASP A 181 -31.50 15.08 6.04
N SER A 182 -31.96 13.94 6.57
CA SER A 182 -32.62 13.85 7.89
C SER A 182 -31.64 13.64 9.04
N ASN A 183 -30.50 13.01 8.77
CA ASN A 183 -29.48 12.65 9.76
C ASN A 183 -28.09 12.95 9.21
N PRO A 184 -27.63 14.22 9.24
CA PRO A 184 -26.36 14.62 8.63
C PRO A 184 -25.13 13.98 9.27
N ASP A 185 -25.27 13.44 10.49
CA ASP A 185 -24.18 12.76 11.21
C ASP A 185 -23.83 11.38 10.64
N ILE A 186 -24.50 10.90 9.58
CA ILE A 186 -24.01 9.74 8.81
C ILE A 186 -22.76 10.06 7.99
N PHE A 187 -22.40 11.34 7.87
CA PHE A 187 -21.27 11.82 7.08
C PHE A 187 -20.14 12.32 7.98
N TYR A 188 -18.90 12.13 7.52
CA TYR A 188 -17.73 12.71 8.17
C TYR A 188 -17.89 14.23 8.31
N THR A 189 -17.51 14.73 9.48
CA THR A 189 -17.77 16.12 9.86
C THR A 189 -16.52 16.74 10.45
N ASN A 190 -16.14 17.91 9.96
CA ASN A 190 -15.02 18.68 10.51
C ASN A 190 -15.46 19.57 11.68
N LYS A 191 -14.52 20.27 12.31
CA LYS A 191 -14.79 21.08 13.50
C LYS A 191 -15.86 22.15 13.28
N THR A 192 -15.89 22.77 12.10
CA THR A 192 -16.85 23.83 11.77
C THR A 192 -18.24 23.30 11.39
N GLY A 193 -18.44 21.97 11.38
CA GLY A 193 -19.72 21.32 11.13
C GLY A 193 -20.00 21.00 9.65
N ASN A 194 -19.01 21.17 8.76
CA ASN A 194 -19.15 20.85 7.35
C ASN A 194 -19.27 19.33 7.15
N ARG A 195 -20.29 18.91 6.39
CA ARG A 195 -20.59 17.49 6.12
C ARG A 195 -19.98 17.06 4.81
N ASN A 196 -19.09 16.07 4.84
CA ASN A 196 -18.53 15.49 3.64
C ASN A 196 -19.39 14.31 3.16
N LYS A 197 -20.16 14.51 2.08
CA LYS A 197 -21.08 13.52 1.49
C LYS A 197 -20.41 12.51 0.53
N GLU A 198 -19.08 12.41 0.54
CA GLU A 198 -18.35 11.51 -0.37
C GLU A 198 -18.50 10.04 0.02
N CYS A 199 -18.48 9.73 1.32
CA CYS A 199 -18.70 8.39 1.84
C CYS A 199 -19.37 8.48 3.23
N LEU A 200 -19.82 7.35 3.76
CA LEU A 200 -20.38 7.29 5.11
C LEU A 200 -19.25 7.39 6.14
N SER A 201 -19.50 8.08 7.26
CA SER A 201 -18.60 8.08 8.41
C SER A 201 -18.46 6.66 8.95
N LEU A 202 -17.25 6.23 9.32
CA LEU A 202 -17.05 4.96 10.03
C LEU A 202 -17.83 4.89 11.35
N SER A 203 -18.30 6.03 11.85
CA SER A 203 -19.10 6.14 13.07
C SER A 203 -20.46 5.43 12.98
N VAL A 204 -20.94 5.18 11.76
CA VAL A 204 -22.23 4.52 11.50
C VAL A 204 -22.08 3.10 10.96
N ASP A 205 -20.87 2.53 10.98
CA ASP A 205 -20.57 1.16 10.52
C ASP A 205 -21.55 0.12 11.05
N ASN A 206 -21.87 0.24 12.34
CA ASN A 206 -22.67 -0.72 13.11
C ASN A 206 -24.02 -0.18 13.59
N LEU A 207 -24.46 0.98 13.07
CA LEU A 207 -25.75 1.58 13.43
C LEU A 207 -26.81 1.24 12.37
N SER A 208 -27.96 0.71 12.80
CA SER A 208 -29.06 0.30 11.91
C SER A 208 -29.89 1.51 11.43
N LEU A 209 -29.25 2.40 10.66
CA LEU A 209 -29.84 3.67 10.18
C LEU A 209 -30.36 3.57 8.74
N PHE A 210 -29.99 2.52 8.00
CA PHE A 210 -30.17 2.44 6.55
C PHE A 210 -31.32 1.51 6.17
N ARG A 211 -32.54 1.90 6.57
CA ARG A 211 -33.78 1.13 6.38
C ARG A 211 -33.66 -0.29 6.97
N GLY A 212 -33.15 -0.36 8.20
CA GLY A 212 -32.97 -1.61 8.95
C GLY A 212 -31.61 -2.31 8.76
N ARG A 213 -30.70 -1.74 7.96
CA ARG A 213 -29.31 -2.21 7.80
C ARG A 213 -28.31 -1.27 8.44
N THR A 214 -27.15 -1.80 8.81
CA THR A 214 -25.93 -1.01 9.10
C THR A 214 -25.13 -0.72 7.82
N ALA A 215 -24.15 0.20 7.88
CA ALA A 215 -23.28 0.46 6.73
C ALA A 215 -22.45 -0.77 6.33
N VAL A 216 -21.87 -1.47 7.32
CA VAL A 216 -21.13 -2.72 7.08
C VAL A 216 -22.01 -3.79 6.42
N GLU A 217 -23.28 -3.91 6.82
CA GLU A 217 -24.22 -4.83 6.17
C GLU A 217 -24.52 -4.44 4.72
N MET A 218 -24.61 -3.14 4.41
CA MET A 218 -24.77 -2.68 3.02
C MET A 218 -23.57 -3.07 2.17
N TYR A 219 -22.34 -2.84 2.66
CA TYR A 219 -21.11 -3.19 1.95
C TYR A 219 -20.99 -4.71 1.74
N ARG A 220 -21.26 -5.50 2.78
CA ARG A 220 -21.30 -6.98 2.68
C ARG A 220 -22.33 -7.45 1.67
N ASP A 221 -23.56 -6.94 1.72
CA ASP A 221 -24.64 -7.35 0.83
C ASP A 221 -24.32 -6.98 -0.63
N TYR A 222 -23.70 -5.82 -0.86
CA TYR A 222 -23.20 -5.40 -2.17
C TYR A 222 -22.13 -6.35 -2.71
N MET A 223 -21.07 -6.62 -1.93
CA MET A 223 -20.01 -7.55 -2.32
C MET A 223 -20.56 -8.96 -2.57
N LYS A 224 -21.51 -9.40 -1.75
CA LYS A 224 -22.17 -10.70 -1.94
C LYS A 224 -22.92 -10.77 -3.26
N SER A 225 -23.70 -9.73 -3.56
CA SER A 225 -24.40 -9.60 -4.84
C SER A 225 -23.41 -9.55 -6.01
N PHE A 226 -22.28 -8.86 -5.87
CA PHE A 226 -21.21 -8.84 -6.88
C PHE A 226 -20.65 -10.25 -7.12
N ARG A 227 -20.27 -10.97 -6.05
CA ARG A 227 -19.76 -12.36 -6.17
C ARG A 227 -20.75 -13.24 -6.94
N GLU A 228 -22.01 -13.24 -6.53
CA GLU A 228 -23.05 -14.08 -7.14
C GLU A 228 -23.27 -13.74 -8.62
N ASN A 229 -23.28 -12.44 -8.96
CA ASN A 229 -23.54 -11.97 -10.32
C ASN A 229 -22.30 -11.93 -11.21
N MET A 230 -21.09 -12.17 -10.69
CA MET A 230 -19.82 -12.18 -11.43
C MET A 230 -19.08 -13.53 -11.30
N GLU A 231 -19.76 -14.56 -10.81
CA GLU A 231 -19.18 -15.87 -10.52
C GLU A 231 -18.47 -16.49 -11.73
N ASP A 232 -18.99 -16.31 -12.94
CA ASP A 232 -18.38 -16.77 -14.17
C ASP A 232 -17.04 -16.05 -14.48
N PHE A 233 -16.94 -14.74 -14.23
CA PHE A 233 -15.69 -13.99 -14.38
C PHE A 233 -14.67 -14.33 -13.28
N ILE A 234 -15.13 -14.58 -12.06
CA ILE A 234 -14.30 -15.01 -10.93
C ILE A 234 -13.76 -16.43 -11.20
N SER A 235 -14.63 -17.38 -11.52
CA SER A 235 -14.26 -18.77 -11.80
C SER A 235 -13.36 -18.91 -13.03
N SER A 236 -13.52 -18.05 -14.04
CA SER A 236 -12.62 -18.01 -15.20
C SER A 236 -11.24 -17.37 -14.91
N GLY A 237 -11.05 -16.76 -13.74
CA GLY A 237 -9.81 -16.09 -13.35
C GLY A 237 -9.55 -14.79 -14.10
N VAL A 238 -10.59 -14.14 -14.63
CA VAL A 238 -10.49 -12.80 -15.24
C VAL A 238 -10.36 -11.74 -14.16
N ILE A 239 -11.19 -11.83 -13.11
CA ILE A 239 -11.09 -10.98 -11.93
C ILE A 239 -10.01 -11.56 -11.03
N ILE A 240 -8.92 -10.80 -10.85
CA ILE A 240 -7.73 -11.27 -10.12
C ILE A 240 -7.70 -10.76 -8.68
N ASP A 241 -8.32 -9.61 -8.43
CA ASP A 241 -8.45 -9.04 -7.10
C ASP A 241 -9.74 -8.21 -6.96
N ILE A 242 -10.15 -8.10 -5.70
CA ILE A 242 -11.21 -7.21 -5.23
C ILE A 242 -10.55 -6.17 -4.34
N GLU A 243 -10.49 -4.93 -4.81
CA GLU A 243 -10.07 -3.80 -4.00
C GLU A 243 -11.27 -3.26 -3.22
N VAL A 244 -11.24 -3.39 -1.91
CA VAL A 244 -12.35 -2.99 -1.06
C VAL A 244 -12.21 -1.51 -0.72
N GLY A 245 -13.19 -0.69 -1.13
CA GLY A 245 -13.20 0.74 -0.79
C GLY A 245 -13.46 0.96 0.69
N LEU A 246 -12.59 1.69 1.38
CA LEU A 246 -12.63 1.86 2.85
C LEU A 246 -12.77 3.33 3.29
N GLY A 247 -13.21 4.20 2.38
CA GLY A 247 -13.33 5.63 2.67
C GLY A 247 -13.31 6.51 1.41
N PRO A 248 -12.95 7.80 1.56
CA PRO A 248 -12.88 8.75 0.44
C PRO A 248 -11.87 8.29 -0.61
N ALA A 249 -12.22 8.43 -1.89
CA ALA A 249 -11.51 7.87 -3.03
C ALA A 249 -11.22 6.35 -2.94
N GLY A 250 -11.97 5.62 -2.10
CA GLY A 250 -11.76 4.19 -1.83
C GLY A 250 -10.63 3.90 -0.85
N GLU A 251 -9.95 4.92 -0.35
CA GLU A 251 -8.77 4.80 0.51
C GLU A 251 -9.17 4.64 1.98
N LEU A 252 -8.43 3.81 2.72
CA LEU A 252 -8.55 3.71 4.17
C LEU A 252 -7.98 4.97 4.82
N ARG A 253 -8.78 6.04 4.92
CA ARG A 253 -8.45 7.30 5.59
C ARG A 253 -9.70 8.12 5.93
N TYR A 254 -9.50 9.20 6.66
CA TYR A 254 -10.49 10.26 6.78
C TYR A 254 -10.42 11.25 5.59
N PRO A 255 -11.51 11.98 5.28
CA PRO A 255 -11.52 12.99 4.23
C PRO A 255 -10.91 14.33 4.71
N SER A 256 -9.66 14.29 5.19
CA SER A 256 -9.01 15.43 5.84
C SER A 256 -8.51 16.53 4.89
N TYR A 257 -8.50 16.29 3.58
CA TYR A 257 -8.01 17.21 2.55
C TYR A 257 -9.01 17.40 1.40
N SER A 258 -10.26 17.78 1.71
CA SER A 258 -11.31 17.93 0.70
C SER A 258 -11.20 19.25 -0.07
N GLU A 259 -10.95 19.17 -1.39
CA GLU A 259 -10.93 20.37 -2.27
C GLU A 259 -12.29 21.09 -2.27
N THR A 260 -13.39 20.33 -2.19
CA THR A 260 -14.74 20.92 -2.14
C THR A 260 -15.01 21.75 -0.89
N GLN A 261 -14.17 21.61 0.14
CA GLN A 261 -14.21 22.38 1.38
C GLN A 261 -13.08 23.41 1.45
N GLY A 262 -12.39 23.66 0.34
CA GLY A 262 -11.39 24.72 0.20
C GLY A 262 -9.97 24.33 0.62
N TRP A 263 -9.69 23.05 0.89
CA TRP A 263 -8.31 22.60 1.09
C TRP A 263 -7.49 22.79 -0.19
N VAL A 264 -6.24 23.22 -0.03
CA VAL A 264 -5.26 23.39 -1.11
C VAL A 264 -3.91 22.85 -0.64
N PHE A 265 -3.25 22.05 -1.48
CA PHE A 265 -1.92 21.55 -1.19
C PHE A 265 -0.91 22.70 -0.92
N PRO A 266 -0.09 22.64 0.15
CA PRO A 266 0.11 21.51 1.07
C PRO A 266 -0.54 21.74 2.45
N GLY A 267 -1.78 22.20 2.56
CA GLY A 267 -2.44 22.40 3.87
C GLY A 267 -2.42 21.16 4.77
N ILE A 268 -2.33 21.33 6.09
CA ILE A 268 -2.29 20.21 7.07
C ILE A 268 -3.57 19.36 7.08
N GLY A 269 -4.67 19.86 6.54
CA GLY A 269 -5.98 19.19 6.60
C GLY A 269 -6.70 19.41 7.93
N GLU A 270 -7.86 18.78 8.12
CA GLU A 270 -8.61 18.82 9.39
C GLU A 270 -8.97 17.42 9.88
N PHE A 271 -9.10 17.26 11.20
CA PHE A 271 -9.69 16.07 11.79
C PHE A 271 -11.19 15.99 11.46
N GLN A 272 -11.69 14.80 11.13
CA GLN A 272 -13.03 14.58 10.59
C GLN A 272 -13.95 13.79 11.53
N CYS A 273 -13.75 13.92 12.85
CA CYS A 273 -14.42 13.14 13.89
C CYS A 273 -15.53 13.90 14.65
N TYR A 274 -16.07 14.97 14.08
CA TYR A 274 -17.00 15.86 14.78
C TYR A 274 -18.49 15.51 14.56
N ASP A 275 -18.79 14.42 13.85
CA ASP A 275 -20.15 13.89 13.80
C ASP A 275 -20.57 13.40 15.20
N LYS A 276 -21.88 13.44 15.50
CA LYS A 276 -22.34 13.17 16.87
C LYS A 276 -21.96 11.79 17.39
N TYR A 277 -21.78 10.80 16.52
CA TYR A 277 -21.50 9.42 16.94
C TYR A 277 -20.03 9.27 17.32
N LEU A 278 -19.10 9.77 16.50
CA LEU A 278 -17.67 9.77 16.86
C LEU A 278 -17.40 10.66 18.08
N ARG A 279 -18.07 11.82 18.18
CA ARG A 279 -17.98 12.67 19.38
C ARG A 279 -18.43 11.93 20.64
N SER A 280 -19.61 11.29 20.60
CA SER A 280 -20.14 10.52 21.73
C SER A 280 -19.22 9.35 22.12
N ASP A 281 -18.65 8.67 21.12
CA ASP A 281 -17.71 7.58 21.33
C ASP A 281 -16.43 8.06 22.04
N TYR A 282 -15.84 9.16 21.56
CA TYR A 282 -14.67 9.77 22.21
C TYR A 282 -14.98 10.18 23.66
N GLU A 283 -16.11 10.86 23.88
CA GLU A 283 -16.55 11.29 25.21
C GLU A 283 -16.76 10.11 26.18
N GLU A 284 -17.23 8.97 25.69
CA GLU A 284 -17.35 7.75 26.48
C GLU A 284 -15.98 7.16 26.82
N GLU A 285 -15.06 7.11 25.85
CA GLU A 285 -13.71 6.59 26.05
C GLU A 285 -12.90 7.44 27.05
N VAL A 286 -12.94 8.77 26.94
CA VAL A 286 -12.24 9.66 27.88
C VAL A 286 -12.83 9.56 29.30
N ARG A 287 -14.16 9.44 29.44
CA ARG A 287 -14.81 9.16 30.74
C ARG A 287 -14.34 7.83 31.32
N ARG A 288 -14.24 6.79 30.49
CA ARG A 288 -13.84 5.43 30.88
C ARG A 288 -12.41 5.39 31.42
N ILE A 289 -11.50 6.19 30.87
CA ILE A 289 -10.10 6.26 31.32
C ILE A 289 -9.86 7.30 32.43
N GLY A 290 -10.90 7.97 32.92
CA GLY A 290 -10.80 8.90 34.04
C GLY A 290 -10.44 10.33 33.68
N HIS A 291 -10.57 10.70 32.40
CA HIS A 291 -10.29 12.04 31.87
C HIS A 291 -11.53 12.69 31.22
N PRO A 292 -12.67 12.82 31.93
CA PRO A 292 -13.90 13.40 31.38
C PRO A 292 -13.74 14.84 30.88
N GLU A 293 -12.67 15.53 31.28
CA GLU A 293 -12.31 16.89 30.86
C GLU A 293 -11.64 16.97 29.48
N TRP A 294 -11.22 15.84 28.89
CA TRP A 294 -10.62 15.83 27.56
C TRP A 294 -11.69 15.95 26.47
N GLU A 295 -11.53 16.96 25.61
CA GLU A 295 -12.41 17.22 24.47
C GLU A 295 -11.73 16.89 23.15
N LEU A 296 -12.49 16.90 22.05
CA LEU A 296 -11.92 16.80 20.70
C LEU A 296 -11.02 18.03 20.42
N PRO A 297 -9.99 17.93 19.55
CA PRO A 297 -9.02 19.01 19.35
C PRO A 297 -9.59 20.33 18.82
N GLU A 298 -9.78 21.30 19.70
CA GLU A 298 -10.21 22.65 19.29
C GLU A 298 -9.07 23.52 18.74
N ASN A 299 -7.82 23.07 18.85
CA ASN A 299 -6.63 23.87 18.59
C ASN A 299 -5.74 23.35 17.44
N ALA A 300 -6.33 22.51 16.56
CA ALA A 300 -5.65 21.91 15.41
C ALA A 300 -5.60 22.78 14.14
N GLY A 301 -6.15 24.00 14.19
CA GLY A 301 -6.21 24.90 13.03
C GLY A 301 -7.29 24.50 12.02
N GLU A 302 -7.14 24.99 10.79
CA GLU A 302 -8.01 24.75 9.63
C GLU A 302 -7.24 24.08 8.48
N TYR A 303 -7.96 23.64 7.44
CA TYR A 303 -7.43 22.87 6.30
C TYR A 303 -6.08 23.36 5.75
N ASN A 304 -5.90 24.69 5.62
CA ASN A 304 -4.79 25.31 4.91
C ASN A 304 -3.67 25.88 5.81
N ASN A 305 -3.76 25.70 7.13
CA ASN A 305 -2.67 26.10 8.01
C ASN A 305 -1.42 25.25 7.77
N ILE A 306 -0.29 25.77 8.26
CA ILE A 306 0.95 24.99 8.42
C ILE A 306 1.06 24.51 9.88
N PRO A 307 1.80 23.42 10.17
CA PRO A 307 1.86 22.86 11.52
C PRO A 307 2.23 23.87 12.61
N GLU A 308 3.22 24.73 12.32
CA GLU A 308 3.77 25.72 13.26
C GLU A 308 2.80 26.87 13.60
N GLU A 309 1.72 27.04 12.84
CA GLU A 309 0.66 28.03 13.12
C GLU A 309 -0.41 27.50 14.08
N THR A 310 -0.36 26.21 14.42
CA THR A 310 -1.37 25.54 15.23
C THR A 310 -0.79 25.14 16.58
N GLU A 311 -1.56 25.28 17.65
CA GLU A 311 -1.13 24.80 18.96
C GLU A 311 -1.08 23.27 19.00
N PHE A 312 -1.94 22.57 18.25
CA PHE A 312 -1.95 21.12 18.26
C PHE A 312 -0.68 20.51 17.67
N PHE A 313 -0.19 21.02 16.53
CA PHE A 313 0.94 20.45 15.79
C PHE A 313 2.27 21.19 15.99
N GLU A 314 2.33 22.16 16.91
CA GLU A 314 3.55 22.90 17.21
C GLU A 314 4.69 21.96 17.64
N TYR A 315 5.85 22.10 17.01
CA TYR A 315 6.98 21.17 17.08
C TYR A 315 7.41 20.78 18.51
N SER A 316 7.51 21.74 19.44
CA SER A 316 8.22 21.55 20.71
C SER A 316 7.31 21.20 21.90
N ASN A 317 6.07 21.67 21.88
CA ASN A 317 5.14 21.58 23.00
C ASN A 317 3.68 21.49 22.53
N GLY A 318 3.46 21.12 21.27
CA GLY A 318 2.12 20.99 20.72
C GLY A 318 1.30 19.91 21.42
N THR A 319 -0.02 20.05 21.39
CA THR A 319 -0.95 19.10 22.05
C THR A 319 -0.72 17.66 21.60
N TYR A 320 -0.29 17.42 20.35
CA TYR A 320 0.02 16.07 19.84
C TYR A 320 1.11 15.31 20.64
N LEU A 321 1.96 16.03 21.38
CA LEU A 321 3.01 15.44 22.24
C LEU A 321 2.55 15.18 23.68
N LYS A 322 1.46 15.83 24.10
CA LYS A 322 0.88 15.73 25.45
C LYS A 322 0.04 14.45 25.59
N GLU A 323 -0.31 14.09 26.82
CA GLU A 323 -1.05 12.85 27.10
C GLU A 323 -2.42 12.85 26.40
N GLU A 324 -3.14 13.97 26.46
CA GLU A 324 -4.45 14.13 25.83
C GLU A 324 -4.38 14.01 24.31
N GLY A 325 -3.38 14.61 23.66
CA GLY A 325 -3.24 14.53 22.20
C GLY A 325 -2.77 13.16 21.74
N LYS A 326 -1.87 12.50 22.47
CA LYS A 326 -1.47 11.10 22.20
C LYS A 326 -2.64 10.15 22.33
N PHE A 327 -3.49 10.35 23.34
CA PHE A 327 -4.71 9.57 23.51
C PHE A 327 -5.67 9.80 22.35
N PHE A 328 -5.95 11.06 22.00
CA PHE A 328 -6.80 11.40 20.86
C PHE A 328 -6.30 10.78 19.55
N LEU A 329 -5.01 10.91 19.23
CA LEU A 329 -4.44 10.36 18.00
C LEU A 329 -4.48 8.82 17.99
N SER A 330 -4.27 8.19 19.15
CA SER A 330 -4.41 6.74 19.30
C SER A 330 -5.85 6.28 19.07
N TRP A 331 -6.83 7.00 19.63
CA TRP A 331 -8.26 6.72 19.42
C TRP A 331 -8.66 6.92 17.96
N TYR A 332 -8.30 8.07 17.37
CA TYR A 332 -8.68 8.45 16.01
C TYR A 332 -8.12 7.49 14.95
N SER A 333 -6.84 7.11 15.07
CA SER A 333 -6.23 6.11 14.20
C SER A 333 -6.76 4.69 14.46
N ARG A 334 -7.02 4.32 15.71
CA ARG A 334 -7.63 3.02 16.06
C ARG A 334 -9.00 2.85 15.41
N LYS A 335 -9.84 3.89 15.35
CA LYS A 335 -11.15 3.81 14.69
C LYS A 335 -11.03 3.47 13.22
N LEU A 336 -10.06 4.06 12.52
CA LEU A 336 -9.79 3.76 11.12
C LEU A 336 -9.31 2.31 10.95
N LEU A 337 -8.41 1.84 11.81
CA LEU A 337 -7.92 0.46 11.79
C LEU A 337 -9.05 -0.55 12.04
N LEU A 338 -9.95 -0.29 13.01
CA LEU A 338 -11.11 -1.15 13.29
C LEU A 338 -12.09 -1.21 12.10
N HIS A 339 -12.32 -0.06 11.45
CA HIS A 339 -13.15 0.03 10.25
C HIS A 339 -12.60 -0.86 9.12
N GLY A 340 -11.30 -0.73 8.83
CA GLY A 340 -10.62 -1.53 7.81
C GLY A 340 -10.69 -3.05 8.11
N ASP A 341 -10.37 -3.45 9.33
CA ASP A 341 -10.41 -4.85 9.77
C ASP A 341 -11.82 -5.45 9.65
N GLN A 342 -12.84 -4.72 10.10
CA GLN A 342 -14.23 -5.20 10.07
C GLN A 342 -14.73 -5.42 8.63
N ILE A 343 -14.50 -4.46 7.73
CA ILE A 343 -15.00 -4.55 6.35
C ILE A 343 -14.21 -5.58 5.55
N LEU A 344 -12.89 -5.67 5.75
CA LEU A 344 -12.07 -6.73 5.12
C LEU A 344 -12.45 -8.12 5.62
N ASP A 345 -12.88 -8.26 6.88
CA ASP A 345 -13.42 -9.51 7.40
C ASP A 345 -14.71 -9.92 6.67
N GLU A 346 -15.63 -8.98 6.44
CA GLU A 346 -16.84 -9.22 5.64
C GLU A 346 -16.52 -9.54 4.17
N ALA A 347 -15.57 -8.82 3.56
CA ALA A 347 -15.10 -9.14 2.21
C ALA A 347 -14.52 -10.56 2.14
N ASN A 348 -13.72 -10.96 3.13
CA ASN A 348 -13.14 -12.29 3.21
C ASN A 348 -14.22 -13.38 3.35
N LYS A 349 -15.25 -13.17 4.18
CA LYS A 349 -16.41 -14.08 4.27
C LYS A 349 -17.11 -14.19 2.92
N VAL A 350 -17.32 -13.05 2.25
CA VAL A 350 -18.02 -13.00 0.97
C VAL A 350 -17.24 -13.71 -0.11
N PHE A 351 -15.93 -13.52 -0.24
CA PHE A 351 -15.12 -14.10 -1.33
C PHE A 351 -14.38 -15.38 -0.94
N LEU A 352 -14.72 -15.98 0.20
CA LEU A 352 -14.09 -17.20 0.69
C LEU A 352 -14.12 -18.32 -0.37
N GLY A 353 -12.95 -18.90 -0.64
CA GLY A 353 -12.77 -19.97 -1.61
C GLY A 353 -12.64 -19.51 -3.07
N CYS A 354 -12.85 -18.23 -3.39
CA CYS A 354 -12.62 -17.70 -4.73
C CYS A 354 -11.11 -17.58 -5.01
N LYS A 355 -10.68 -17.88 -6.24
CA LYS A 355 -9.27 -17.73 -6.68
C LYS A 355 -8.95 -16.29 -7.07
N LEU A 356 -8.91 -15.41 -6.08
CA LEU A 356 -8.60 -13.99 -6.21
C LEU A 356 -7.94 -13.48 -4.93
N LYS A 357 -7.39 -12.25 -4.98
CA LYS A 357 -6.88 -11.56 -3.79
C LYS A 357 -7.85 -10.49 -3.31
N LEU A 358 -7.84 -10.22 -2.01
CA LEU A 358 -8.38 -8.95 -1.51
C LEU A 358 -7.28 -7.89 -1.60
N ALA A 359 -7.66 -6.64 -1.80
CA ALA A 359 -6.77 -5.49 -1.71
C ALA A 359 -7.49 -4.37 -0.96
N ALA A 360 -6.70 -3.48 -0.37
CA ALA A 360 -7.21 -2.24 0.17
C ALA A 360 -6.17 -1.13 -0.01
N LYS A 361 -6.69 0.06 -0.26
CA LYS A 361 -5.87 1.21 -0.66
C LYS A 361 -5.50 2.08 0.52
N VAL A 362 -4.23 2.48 0.58
CA VAL A 362 -3.69 3.40 1.59
C VAL A 362 -3.10 4.61 0.86
N SER A 363 -3.44 5.81 1.30
CA SER A 363 -3.07 7.06 0.63
C SER A 363 -1.64 7.49 0.96
N GLY A 364 -0.91 7.98 -0.04
CA GLY A 364 0.42 8.57 0.11
C GLY A 364 0.38 10.03 0.56
N ILE A 365 0.20 10.25 1.87
CA ILE A 365 0.18 11.60 2.46
C ILE A 365 1.61 12.10 2.68
N HIS A 366 2.22 12.59 1.61
CA HIS A 366 3.65 12.85 1.56
C HIS A 366 4.06 14.25 2.04
N TRP A 367 3.13 15.20 2.16
CA TRP A 367 3.41 16.54 2.66
C TRP A 367 3.42 16.58 4.19
N TRP A 368 4.26 17.44 4.77
CA TRP A 368 4.61 17.48 6.19
C TRP A 368 5.30 16.24 6.76
N TYR A 369 5.52 15.18 5.96
CA TYR A 369 6.28 13.99 6.35
C TYR A 369 7.69 14.33 6.89
N LYS A 370 8.31 15.43 6.44
CA LYS A 370 9.63 15.89 6.90
C LYS A 370 9.56 16.85 8.08
N THR A 371 8.46 16.84 8.82
CA THR A 371 8.30 17.59 10.09
C THR A 371 8.01 16.61 11.20
N GLU A 372 8.34 16.95 12.45
CA GLU A 372 8.11 16.01 13.58
C GLU A 372 6.64 15.68 13.80
N SER A 373 5.72 16.57 13.45
CA SER A 373 4.31 16.38 13.71
C SER A 373 3.60 15.54 12.65
N HIS A 374 4.19 15.38 11.45
CA HIS A 374 3.56 14.65 10.34
C HIS A 374 2.09 15.05 10.13
N ALA A 375 1.77 16.35 10.29
CA ALA A 375 0.41 16.80 10.58
C ALA A 375 -0.66 16.30 9.61
N ALA A 376 -0.36 16.23 8.31
CA ALA A 376 -1.31 15.72 7.32
C ALA A 376 -1.57 14.20 7.42
N GLU A 377 -0.56 13.41 7.78
CA GLU A 377 -0.75 11.98 8.07
C GLU A 377 -1.67 11.83 9.28
N LEU A 378 -1.42 12.61 10.34
CA LEU A 378 -2.23 12.59 11.56
C LEU A 378 -3.71 12.95 11.29
N THR A 379 -3.98 14.02 10.54
CA THR A 379 -5.37 14.41 10.20
C THR A 379 -6.06 13.39 9.31
N ALA A 380 -5.32 12.73 8.41
CA ALA A 380 -5.81 11.62 7.59
C ALA A 380 -6.09 10.32 8.37
N GLY A 381 -5.66 10.25 9.63
CA GLY A 381 -5.86 9.09 10.53
C GLY A 381 -4.66 8.15 10.61
N TYR A 382 -3.57 8.45 9.90
CA TYR A 382 -2.31 7.71 10.00
C TYR A 382 -1.50 8.30 11.14
N TYR A 383 -1.52 7.64 12.30
CA TYR A 383 -0.71 8.08 13.45
C TYR A 383 0.77 7.70 13.25
N ASN A 384 1.39 8.27 12.23
CA ASN A 384 2.80 8.10 11.90
C ASN A 384 3.61 9.26 12.48
N LEU A 385 4.72 8.95 13.14
CA LEU A 385 5.72 9.89 13.63
C LEU A 385 7.11 9.26 13.47
N ASN A 386 8.17 10.05 13.59
CA ASN A 386 9.56 9.56 13.55
C ASN A 386 9.85 8.38 14.51
N ASN A 387 9.16 8.31 15.65
CA ASN A 387 9.30 7.27 16.66
C ASN A 387 8.09 6.32 16.76
N ARG A 388 7.15 6.39 15.81
CA ARG A 388 5.93 5.58 15.80
C ARG A 388 5.54 5.24 14.37
N ASP A 389 5.63 3.97 14.00
CA ASP A 389 5.19 3.51 12.68
C ASP A 389 3.66 3.44 12.60
N GLY A 390 3.06 4.37 11.86
CA GLY A 390 1.62 4.43 11.64
C GLY A 390 1.09 3.42 10.61
N TYR A 391 1.96 2.87 9.76
CA TYR A 391 1.57 2.04 8.62
C TYR A 391 1.73 0.54 8.90
N ARG A 392 2.63 0.17 9.80
CA ARG A 392 2.84 -1.23 10.20
C ARG A 392 1.58 -1.90 10.74
N ALA A 393 0.77 -1.20 11.54
CA ALA A 393 -0.51 -1.72 12.02
C ALA A 393 -1.49 -1.99 10.86
N ILE A 394 -1.49 -1.13 9.83
CA ILE A 394 -2.29 -1.34 8.62
C ILE A 394 -1.80 -2.61 7.90
N ALA A 395 -0.49 -2.77 7.69
CA ALA A 395 0.08 -3.96 7.06
C ALA A 395 -0.29 -5.26 7.81
N LYS A 396 -0.33 -5.22 9.14
CA LYS A 396 -0.77 -6.34 9.97
C LYS A 396 -2.25 -6.69 9.82
N ILE A 397 -3.11 -5.69 9.68
CA ILE A 397 -4.52 -5.91 9.35
C ILE A 397 -4.64 -6.54 7.96
N MET A 398 -3.90 -6.04 6.96
CA MET A 398 -3.87 -6.68 5.64
C MET A 398 -3.41 -8.15 5.72
N ARG A 399 -2.39 -8.44 6.53
CA ARG A 399 -1.88 -9.80 6.79
C ARG A 399 -2.97 -10.72 7.34
N ARG A 400 -3.75 -10.23 8.29
CA ARG A 400 -4.87 -10.99 8.87
C ARG A 400 -5.87 -11.43 7.80
N HIS A 401 -6.16 -10.56 6.83
CA HIS A 401 -7.16 -10.84 5.80
C HIS A 401 -6.58 -11.43 4.51
N HIS A 402 -5.28 -11.73 4.47
CA HIS A 402 -4.54 -12.13 3.26
C HIS A 402 -4.70 -11.11 2.12
N ALA A 403 -4.83 -9.83 2.48
CA ALA A 403 -5.05 -8.74 1.57
C ALA A 403 -3.73 -8.10 1.11
N ILE A 404 -3.76 -7.50 -0.08
CA ILE A 404 -2.69 -6.69 -0.64
C ILE A 404 -2.83 -5.27 -0.09
N LEU A 405 -1.71 -4.68 0.35
CA LEU A 405 -1.63 -3.25 0.60
C LEU A 405 -1.37 -2.55 -0.73
N ASN A 406 -2.36 -1.82 -1.26
CA ASN A 406 -2.20 -1.00 -2.47
C ASN A 406 -1.86 0.44 -2.06
N PHE A 407 -0.69 0.95 -2.44
CA PHE A 407 -0.20 2.28 -2.02
C PHE A 407 -0.04 3.26 -3.19
N THR A 408 -0.12 4.56 -2.94
CA THR A 408 -0.01 5.59 -4.00
C THR A 408 1.35 6.33 -3.97
N CYS A 409 1.52 7.34 -4.82
CA CYS A 409 2.72 8.21 -4.93
C CYS A 409 3.99 7.55 -5.48
N LEU A 410 3.89 6.40 -6.15
CA LEU A 410 5.06 5.65 -6.62
C LEU A 410 5.88 6.35 -7.72
N GLU A 411 5.36 7.40 -8.33
CA GLU A 411 6.01 8.18 -9.38
C GLU A 411 6.73 9.43 -8.86
N MET A 412 6.46 9.82 -7.62
CA MET A 412 6.89 11.11 -7.08
C MET A 412 8.34 11.09 -6.61
N LYS A 413 9.06 12.18 -6.89
CA LYS A 413 10.38 12.46 -6.29
C LYS A 413 10.32 13.64 -5.35
N ASN A 414 11.18 13.61 -4.33
CA ASN A 414 11.32 14.72 -3.36
C ASN A 414 11.69 16.03 -4.05
N THR A 415 12.53 15.98 -5.08
CA THR A 415 13.01 17.14 -5.83
C THR A 415 11.92 17.82 -6.66
N GLU A 416 10.80 17.14 -6.90
CA GLU A 416 9.65 17.68 -7.63
C GLU A 416 8.70 18.47 -6.69
N GLN A 417 8.91 18.38 -5.38
CA GLN A 417 7.98 18.92 -4.38
C GLN A 417 8.40 20.32 -3.93
N PRO A 418 7.45 21.24 -3.71
CA PRO A 418 7.76 22.55 -3.16
C PRO A 418 8.41 22.44 -1.78
N ALA A 419 9.51 23.15 -1.53
CA ALA A 419 10.22 23.11 -0.25
C ALA A 419 9.33 23.47 0.96
N LYS A 420 8.34 24.37 0.75
CA LYS A 420 7.36 24.76 1.77
C LYS A 420 6.45 23.62 2.23
N ALA A 421 6.29 22.57 1.43
CA ALA A 421 5.42 21.43 1.75
C ALA A 421 6.09 20.42 2.69
N LYS A 422 7.39 20.56 2.97
CA LYS A 422 8.17 19.62 3.80
C LYS A 422 7.91 18.16 3.40
N SER A 423 7.91 17.95 2.10
CA SER A 423 7.38 16.74 1.46
C SER A 423 8.44 15.64 1.34
N GLY A 424 8.06 14.39 1.61
CA GLY A 424 8.94 13.22 1.58
C GLY A 424 8.33 11.98 0.93
N PRO A 425 7.83 12.04 -0.33
CA PRO A 425 7.21 10.89 -0.98
C PRO A 425 8.15 9.68 -1.13
N GLN A 426 9.45 9.89 -1.37
CA GLN A 426 10.38 8.77 -1.54
C GLN A 426 10.59 7.99 -0.24
N GLU A 427 10.79 8.71 0.87
CA GLU A 427 10.94 8.12 2.20
C GLU A 427 9.64 7.46 2.65
N LEU A 428 8.49 8.09 2.40
CA LEU A 428 7.17 7.53 2.72
C LEU A 428 6.93 6.21 1.98
N VAL A 429 7.14 6.18 0.65
CA VAL A 429 7.01 4.94 -0.15
C VAL A 429 7.97 3.88 0.37
N GLN A 430 9.21 4.24 0.69
CA GLN A 430 10.16 3.31 1.29
C GLN A 430 9.67 2.74 2.63
N GLN A 431 9.10 3.57 3.52
CA GLN A 431 8.56 3.14 4.81
C GLN A 431 7.40 2.15 4.64
N VAL A 432 6.40 2.51 3.84
CA VAL A 432 5.15 1.73 3.72
C VAL A 432 5.40 0.38 3.04
N LEU A 433 6.14 0.37 1.93
CA LEU A 433 6.46 -0.87 1.21
C LEU A 433 7.31 -1.79 2.08
N SER A 434 8.28 -1.22 2.82
CA SER A 434 9.10 -1.99 3.75
C SER A 434 8.25 -2.60 4.86
N SER A 435 7.32 -1.84 5.44
CA SER A 435 6.41 -2.33 6.47
C SER A 435 5.59 -3.52 5.97
N GLY A 436 5.03 -3.42 4.77
CA GLY A 436 4.30 -4.53 4.14
C GLY A 436 5.17 -5.79 3.97
N TRP A 437 6.34 -5.66 3.35
CA TRP A 437 7.23 -6.81 3.15
C TRP A 437 7.75 -7.41 4.47
N ARG A 438 8.01 -6.59 5.50
CA ARG A 438 8.45 -7.05 6.83
C ARG A 438 7.36 -7.83 7.54
N GLU A 439 6.10 -7.45 7.36
CA GLU A 439 4.94 -8.19 7.87
C GLU A 439 4.54 -9.38 6.98
N GLY A 440 5.28 -9.61 5.89
CA GLY A 440 5.11 -10.78 5.01
C GLY A 440 3.86 -10.71 4.14
N ILE A 441 3.38 -9.50 3.82
CA ILE A 441 2.26 -9.29 2.89
C ILE A 441 2.77 -8.89 1.50
N GLU A 442 1.88 -9.05 0.53
CA GLU A 442 2.06 -8.52 -0.81
C GLU A 442 1.74 -7.02 -0.83
N VAL A 443 2.54 -6.24 -1.57
CA VAL A 443 2.38 -4.79 -1.70
C VAL A 443 2.26 -4.42 -3.17
N ALA A 444 1.18 -3.74 -3.52
CA ALA A 444 0.93 -3.18 -4.85
C ALA A 444 0.93 -1.65 -4.79
N GLY A 445 0.74 -0.99 -5.93
CA GLY A 445 0.66 0.46 -5.92
C GLY A 445 0.32 1.13 -7.22
N GLU A 446 0.15 2.45 -7.13
CA GLU A 446 -0.31 3.34 -8.19
C GLU A 446 0.54 4.61 -8.25
N ASN A 447 0.54 5.27 -9.41
CA ASN A 447 0.94 6.67 -9.48
C ASN A 447 -0.21 7.56 -8.98
N ALA A 448 0.10 8.54 -8.14
CA ALA A 448 -0.91 9.45 -7.60
C ALA A 448 -1.41 10.46 -8.64
N LEU A 449 -0.52 10.97 -9.49
CA LEU A 449 -0.85 11.93 -10.56
C LEU A 449 -0.50 11.38 -11.95
N PRO A 450 -1.23 11.77 -13.02
CA PRO A 450 -0.90 11.34 -14.37
C PRO A 450 0.50 11.78 -14.81
N ARG A 451 1.36 10.82 -15.16
CA ARG A 451 2.73 11.05 -15.67
C ARG A 451 2.96 10.35 -16.99
N PHE A 452 3.66 11.02 -17.92
CA PHE A 452 3.96 10.48 -19.26
C PHE A 452 5.46 10.49 -19.56
N ASP A 453 6.27 11.03 -18.65
CA ASP A 453 7.70 11.23 -18.76
C ASP A 453 8.50 10.06 -18.18
N ARG A 454 9.75 9.96 -18.60
CA ARG A 454 10.67 8.88 -18.19
C ARG A 454 11.04 8.96 -16.71
N ASP A 455 11.05 10.14 -16.11
CA ASP A 455 11.50 10.30 -14.73
C ASP A 455 10.51 9.70 -13.75
N GLY A 456 9.20 9.97 -13.95
CA GLY A 456 8.13 9.32 -13.19
C GLY A 456 8.12 7.81 -13.41
N TYR A 457 8.24 7.33 -14.66
CA TYR A 457 8.34 5.90 -14.92
C TYR A 457 9.56 5.23 -14.29
N ASN A 458 10.74 5.86 -14.34
CA ASN A 458 11.94 5.33 -13.70
C ASN A 458 11.80 5.28 -12.19
N GLN A 459 11.10 6.24 -11.58
CA GLN A 459 10.78 6.21 -10.15
C GLN A 459 9.84 5.06 -9.80
N ILE A 460 8.82 4.80 -10.64
CA ILE A 460 7.93 3.64 -10.46
C ILE A 460 8.71 2.33 -10.62
N ILE A 461 9.56 2.20 -11.64
CA ILE A 461 10.35 0.97 -11.88
C ILE A 461 11.33 0.72 -10.73
N LEU A 462 11.91 1.79 -10.18
CA LEU A 462 12.64 1.74 -8.93
C LEU A 462 11.69 1.16 -7.88
N ASN A 463 10.62 1.88 -7.52
CA ASN A 463 9.63 1.50 -6.50
C ASN A 463 9.08 0.05 -6.61
N ALA A 464 8.99 -0.48 -7.82
CA ALA A 464 8.59 -1.86 -8.11
C ALA A 464 9.62 -2.92 -7.70
N ARG A 465 10.92 -2.58 -7.74
CA ARG A 465 12.07 -3.44 -7.42
C ARG A 465 13.21 -2.63 -6.77
N PRO A 466 13.18 -2.42 -5.44
CA PRO A 466 14.18 -1.62 -4.73
C PRO A 466 15.61 -2.02 -4.88
N ASN A 467 15.85 -3.31 -5.05
CA ASN A 467 17.18 -3.87 -5.13
C ASN A 467 17.52 -4.33 -6.55
N GLY A 468 16.78 -3.85 -7.54
CA GLY A 468 16.94 -4.22 -8.94
C GLY A 468 16.59 -5.68 -9.22
N ILE A 469 17.05 -6.18 -10.37
CA ILE A 469 16.88 -7.57 -10.77
C ILE A 469 17.76 -8.47 -9.91
N ASN A 470 17.14 -9.46 -9.28
CA ASN A 470 17.86 -10.44 -8.47
C ASN A 470 17.35 -11.86 -8.70
N ARG A 471 18.05 -12.85 -8.13
CA ARG A 471 17.73 -14.28 -8.37
C ARG A 471 16.45 -14.72 -7.70
N ASP A 472 16.10 -14.11 -6.57
CA ASP A 472 14.98 -14.50 -5.72
C ASP A 472 13.69 -13.75 -6.08
N GLY A 473 13.79 -12.73 -6.95
CA GLY A 473 12.68 -11.90 -7.40
C GLY A 473 12.09 -11.02 -6.31
N LYS A 474 12.75 -10.88 -5.14
CA LYS A 474 12.23 -10.18 -3.96
C LYS A 474 13.30 -9.30 -3.29
N PRO A 475 12.92 -8.24 -2.54
CA PRO A 475 11.59 -7.67 -2.49
C PRO A 475 11.19 -7.04 -3.83
N ARG A 476 9.91 -7.18 -4.18
CA ARG A 476 9.29 -6.76 -5.43
C ARG A 476 7.82 -6.47 -5.15
N MET A 477 7.26 -5.48 -5.83
CA MET A 477 5.83 -5.23 -5.80
C MET A 477 5.03 -6.36 -6.46
N PHE A 478 3.84 -6.63 -5.93
CA PHE A 478 2.89 -7.60 -6.47
C PHE A 478 2.15 -7.09 -7.72
N GLY A 479 2.18 -5.79 -7.97
CA GLY A 479 1.56 -5.22 -9.15
C GLY A 479 1.61 -3.71 -9.13
N PHE A 480 1.48 -3.12 -10.31
CA PHE A 480 1.40 -1.69 -10.47
C PHE A 480 0.20 -1.31 -11.33
N THR A 481 -0.58 -0.33 -10.88
CA THR A 481 -1.73 0.16 -11.64
C THR A 481 -1.50 1.61 -12.08
N TYR A 482 -1.51 1.82 -13.39
CA TYR A 482 -1.27 3.13 -14.00
C TYR A 482 -2.54 3.97 -14.06
N LEU A 483 -2.50 5.14 -13.43
CA LEU A 483 -3.53 6.17 -13.48
C LEU A 483 -3.20 7.18 -14.61
N ARG A 484 -3.96 7.26 -15.70
CA ARG A 484 -5.16 6.50 -16.11
C ARG A 484 -5.18 6.36 -17.64
N LEU A 485 -5.96 5.41 -18.16
CA LEU A 485 -6.26 5.31 -19.59
C LEU A 485 -6.84 6.63 -20.11
N SER A 486 -6.19 7.21 -21.10
CA SER A 486 -6.62 8.46 -21.73
C SER A 486 -6.15 8.53 -23.18
N ASP A 487 -6.78 9.39 -23.98
CA ASP A 487 -6.30 9.65 -25.34
C ASP A 487 -4.87 10.24 -25.31
N LYS A 488 -4.53 11.00 -24.26
CA LYS A 488 -3.18 11.53 -24.03
C LYS A 488 -2.14 10.42 -23.80
N LEU A 489 -2.47 9.40 -22.99
CA LEU A 489 -1.61 8.22 -22.81
C LEU A 489 -1.37 7.50 -24.14
N LEU A 490 -2.44 7.32 -24.93
CA LEU A 490 -2.40 6.55 -26.17
C LEU A 490 -1.83 7.33 -27.37
N SER A 491 -1.55 8.62 -27.22
CA SER A 491 -0.94 9.46 -28.24
C SER A 491 0.59 9.33 -28.25
N GLU A 492 1.23 9.52 -29.40
CA GLU A 492 2.69 9.60 -29.48
C GLU A 492 3.16 11.01 -29.10
N PRO A 493 4.34 11.16 -28.44
CA PRO A 493 5.32 10.13 -28.09
C PRO A 493 5.07 9.41 -26.75
N ASN A 494 3.98 9.74 -26.05
CA ASN A 494 3.69 9.21 -24.72
C ASN A 494 3.55 7.68 -24.75
N PHE A 495 2.81 7.15 -25.73
CA PHE A 495 2.55 5.73 -25.82
C PHE A 495 3.82 4.91 -26.11
N SER A 496 4.76 5.44 -26.90
CA SER A 496 6.07 4.80 -27.06
C SER A 496 6.88 4.75 -25.77
N THR A 497 6.82 5.80 -24.96
CA THR A 497 7.48 5.82 -23.65
C THR A 497 6.82 4.83 -22.68
N PHE A 498 5.48 4.77 -22.67
CA PHE A 498 4.71 3.82 -21.87
C PHE A 498 5.01 2.37 -22.25
N LYS A 499 5.12 2.03 -23.54
CA LYS A 499 5.54 0.68 -23.96
C LYS A 499 6.92 0.29 -23.43
N MET A 500 7.86 1.24 -23.38
CA MET A 500 9.17 0.98 -22.79
C MET A 500 9.06 0.76 -21.28
N PHE A 501 8.23 1.55 -20.60
CA PHE A 501 7.91 1.35 -19.19
C PHE A 501 7.36 -0.06 -18.92
N LEU A 502 6.36 -0.52 -19.68
CA LEU A 502 5.83 -1.89 -19.58
C LEU A 502 6.94 -2.93 -19.71
N LYS A 503 7.76 -2.83 -20.77
CA LYS A 503 8.88 -3.74 -20.98
C LYS A 503 9.84 -3.78 -19.79
N ARG A 504 10.11 -2.64 -19.13
CA ARG A 504 10.97 -2.58 -17.93
C ARG A 504 10.28 -3.16 -16.70
N MET A 505 8.98 -2.92 -16.51
CA MET A 505 8.20 -3.53 -15.44
C MET A 505 8.17 -5.05 -15.55
N HIS A 506 8.11 -5.56 -16.78
CA HIS A 506 8.18 -6.98 -17.12
C HIS A 506 9.61 -7.56 -17.10
N ALA A 507 10.59 -6.84 -16.56
CA ALA A 507 12.00 -7.27 -16.52
C ALA A 507 12.56 -7.66 -17.91
N ASN A 508 12.15 -6.93 -18.95
CA ASN A 508 12.41 -7.19 -20.37
C ASN A 508 11.93 -8.55 -20.88
N GLN A 509 11.03 -9.21 -20.16
CA GLN A 509 10.33 -10.40 -20.65
C GLN A 509 9.13 -9.97 -21.50
N GLU A 510 8.69 -10.87 -22.37
CA GLU A 510 7.41 -10.73 -23.06
C GLU A 510 6.26 -10.93 -22.05
N TYR A 511 5.07 -10.42 -22.39
CA TYR A 511 3.84 -10.68 -21.65
C TYR A 511 3.68 -12.16 -21.27
N CYS A 512 3.38 -12.42 -20.00
CA CYS A 512 3.12 -13.76 -19.47
C CYS A 512 1.66 -13.87 -19.03
N SER A 513 0.88 -14.73 -19.70
CA SER A 513 -0.55 -14.92 -19.39
C SER A 513 -0.82 -15.72 -18.13
N GLU A 514 0.16 -16.50 -17.67
CA GLU A 514 0.05 -17.46 -16.56
C GLU A 514 0.74 -16.89 -15.30
N PRO A 515 -0.01 -16.36 -14.33
CA PRO A 515 0.55 -15.71 -13.15
C PRO A 515 1.48 -16.60 -12.31
N GLU A 516 1.27 -17.91 -12.34
CA GLU A 516 2.06 -18.91 -11.62
C GLU A 516 3.54 -18.87 -12.05
N MET A 517 3.80 -18.54 -13.32
CA MET A 517 5.15 -18.52 -13.89
C MET A 517 6.03 -17.38 -13.32
N TYR A 518 5.43 -16.35 -12.73
CA TYR A 518 6.14 -15.24 -12.07
C TYR A 518 5.77 -15.10 -10.58
N SER A 519 5.37 -16.20 -9.95
CA SER A 519 5.03 -16.28 -8.52
C SER A 519 3.84 -15.41 -8.11
N HIS A 520 2.82 -15.34 -8.96
CA HIS A 520 1.55 -14.64 -8.72
C HIS A 520 0.35 -15.62 -8.74
N GLU A 521 0.56 -16.86 -8.31
CA GLU A 521 -0.52 -17.86 -8.25
C GLU A 521 -1.71 -17.36 -7.41
N LEU A 522 -2.90 -17.43 -8.00
CA LEU A 522 -4.15 -17.10 -7.33
C LEU A 522 -4.74 -18.35 -6.69
N LEU A 523 -4.33 -18.59 -5.44
CA LEU A 523 -4.90 -19.64 -4.61
C LEU A 523 -6.32 -19.25 -4.14
N PRO A 524 -7.20 -20.24 -3.86
CA PRO A 524 -8.48 -19.98 -3.21
C PRO A 524 -8.28 -19.17 -1.93
N LEU A 525 -9.03 -18.07 -1.79
CA LEU A 525 -8.95 -17.20 -0.63
C LEU A 525 -9.29 -17.97 0.64
N GLU A 526 -8.36 -17.99 1.59
CA GLU A 526 -8.53 -18.61 2.90
C GLU A 526 -9.27 -17.68 3.85
N ARG A 527 -9.82 -18.25 4.92
CA ARG A 527 -10.45 -17.44 5.98
C ARG A 527 -9.41 -16.54 6.64
N SER A 528 -9.83 -15.33 7.00
CA SER A 528 -9.01 -14.40 7.79
C SER A 528 -8.47 -15.06 9.06
N ARG A 529 -7.24 -14.72 9.41
CA ARG A 529 -6.54 -15.25 10.58
C ARG A 529 -7.17 -14.73 11.87
N ASN A 530 -7.10 -15.52 12.92
CA ASN A 530 -7.59 -15.18 14.27
C ASN A 530 -6.54 -15.49 15.34
N ASP A 531 -5.27 -15.49 14.95
CA ASP A 531 -4.09 -15.81 15.74
C ASP A 531 -3.76 -14.76 16.80
N GLU A 532 -4.04 -13.49 16.51
CA GLU A 532 -3.77 -12.36 17.40
C GLU A 532 -5.03 -11.48 17.55
N SER A 533 -5.19 -10.81 18.70
CA SER A 533 -6.28 -9.83 18.88
C SER A 533 -6.04 -8.57 18.05
N VAL A 534 -7.10 -7.87 17.66
CA VAL A 534 -6.98 -6.63 16.87
C VAL A 534 -6.19 -5.58 17.66
N GLU A 535 -6.46 -5.49 18.97
CA GLU A 535 -5.76 -4.61 19.90
C GLU A 535 -4.25 -4.85 19.92
N THR A 536 -3.83 -6.12 19.89
CA THR A 536 -2.41 -6.48 19.85
C THR A 536 -1.76 -5.99 18.55
N LEU A 537 -2.40 -6.23 17.41
CA LEU A 537 -1.88 -5.78 16.11
C LEU A 537 -1.72 -4.25 16.05
N MET A 538 -2.67 -3.53 16.63
CA MET A 538 -2.69 -2.06 16.68
C MET A 538 -1.68 -1.46 17.66
N GLY A 539 -1.28 -2.22 18.70
CA GLY A 539 -0.35 -1.75 19.73
C GLY A 539 1.13 -1.82 19.35
N GLU A 540 1.47 -2.56 18.29
CA GLU A 540 2.85 -2.72 17.84
C GLU A 540 3.24 -1.64 16.81
N THR A 541 3.66 -0.49 17.33
CA THR A 541 3.98 0.70 16.53
C THR A 541 5.47 1.03 16.53
N GLU A 542 6.31 0.12 17.02
CA GLU A 542 7.76 0.29 17.02
C GLU A 542 8.26 0.42 15.58
N PRO A 543 9.04 1.49 15.27
CA PRO A 543 9.65 1.68 13.97
C PRO A 543 10.53 0.48 13.56
N ILE A 544 10.46 0.10 12.29
CA ILE A 544 11.36 -0.88 11.70
C ILE A 544 12.23 -0.17 10.66
N ASP A 545 13.52 -0.50 10.64
CA ASP A 545 14.43 -0.04 9.59
C ASP A 545 13.91 -0.47 8.21
N PRO A 546 13.67 0.50 7.29
CA PRO A 546 13.20 0.18 5.96
C PRO A 546 14.25 -0.61 5.19
N PHE A 547 13.81 -1.35 4.18
CA PHE A 547 14.75 -1.98 3.24
C PHE A 547 15.55 -0.91 2.51
N PRO A 548 16.83 -1.16 2.22
CA PRO A 548 17.63 -0.23 1.43
C PRO A 548 17.10 -0.16 0.00
N TRP A 549 17.04 1.06 -0.52
CA TRP A 549 16.68 1.36 -1.90
C TRP A 549 17.96 1.62 -2.71
N LEU A 550 18.00 1.18 -3.98
CA LEU A 550 18.97 1.70 -4.94
C LEU A 550 18.71 3.19 -5.17
N GLU A 551 19.75 3.95 -5.50
CA GLU A 551 19.61 5.38 -5.85
C GLU A 551 18.80 5.57 -7.15
N GLU A 552 19.00 4.68 -8.11
CA GLU A 552 18.31 4.65 -9.39
C GLU A 552 17.98 3.21 -9.79
N THR A 553 16.95 3.02 -10.61
CA THR A 553 16.62 1.70 -11.16
C THR A 553 17.70 1.19 -12.11
N ASP A 554 18.03 -0.10 -12.00
CA ASP A 554 18.88 -0.82 -12.96
C ASP A 554 18.21 -1.05 -14.32
N MET A 555 16.91 -0.77 -14.42
CA MET A 555 16.04 -0.97 -15.58
C MET A 555 15.56 0.37 -16.17
N SER A 556 16.40 1.40 -16.18
CA SER A 556 16.01 2.74 -16.62
C SER A 556 15.56 2.83 -18.08
N ILE A 557 14.58 3.70 -18.33
CA ILE A 557 14.15 4.18 -19.64
C ILE A 557 15.08 5.33 -20.02
N ARG A 558 16.05 5.06 -20.89
CA ARG A 558 17.05 6.05 -21.33
C ARG A 558 16.68 6.68 -22.68
N PRO A 559 17.13 7.93 -22.97
CA PRO A 559 16.85 8.59 -24.24
C PRO A 559 17.44 7.91 -25.47
N PHE A 560 18.55 7.18 -25.30
CA PHE A 560 19.20 6.40 -26.33
C PHE A 560 19.78 5.13 -25.68
N GLU A 561 19.28 3.95 -26.04
CA GLU A 561 20.10 2.74 -25.91
C GLU A 561 21.21 2.87 -26.96
N SER A 562 22.34 3.48 -26.62
CA SER A 562 23.50 3.39 -27.50
C SER A 562 23.91 1.92 -27.59
N VAL A 563 24.30 1.47 -28.79
CA VAL A 563 24.83 0.12 -29.05
C VAL A 563 25.97 -0.25 -28.07
N LEU A 564 26.66 0.75 -27.50
CA LEU A 564 27.68 0.60 -26.46
C LEU A 564 27.13 0.12 -25.10
N SER A 565 25.87 0.43 -24.75
CA SER A 565 25.25 -0.03 -23.49
C SER A 565 24.93 -1.53 -23.50
N LEU A 566 24.48 -2.07 -24.64
CA LEU A 566 24.34 -3.51 -24.86
C LEU A 566 25.69 -4.25 -24.78
N LEU A 567 26.77 -3.61 -25.25
CA LEU A 567 28.12 -4.17 -25.20
C LEU A 567 28.74 -4.11 -23.78
N ARG A 568 28.39 -3.10 -22.96
CA ARG A 568 28.89 -3.01 -21.58
C ARG A 568 28.32 -4.11 -20.68
N ASN A 569 27.05 -4.48 -20.87
CA ASN A 569 26.41 -5.56 -20.11
C ASN A 569 26.92 -6.97 -20.52
N THR A 570 27.44 -7.13 -21.74
CA THR A 570 28.08 -8.39 -22.17
C THR A 570 29.54 -8.49 -21.72
N PHE A 571 30.26 -7.38 -21.56
CA PHE A 571 31.67 -7.41 -21.12
C PHE A 571 31.87 -7.46 -19.61
N LEU A 572 30.97 -6.89 -18.80
CA LEU A 572 31.10 -6.91 -17.33
C LEU A 572 30.66 -8.24 -16.69
N ARG A 573 29.89 -9.08 -17.40
CA ARG A 573 29.51 -10.43 -16.93
C ARG A 573 30.61 -11.50 -17.07
N LYS A 574 31.76 -11.18 -17.68
CA LYS A 574 32.92 -12.09 -17.78
C LYS A 574 33.98 -11.89 -16.69
N LYS A 575 33.77 -10.98 -15.74
CA LYS A 575 34.63 -10.81 -14.55
C LYS A 575 33.78 -10.56 -13.30
N SER A 576 33.18 -11.63 -12.77
CA SER A 576 32.86 -11.78 -11.35
C SER A 576 32.82 -13.26 -11.01
#